data_AF-A0A6A4FHZ1-F1
#
_entry.id   AF-A0A6A4FHZ1-F1
#
_cell.length_a   1.000
_cell.length_b   1.000
_cell.length_c   1.000
_cell.angle_alpha   90.00
_cell.angle_beta   90.00
_cell.angle_gamma   90.00
#
_symmetry.space_group_name_H-M   'P 1'
#
loop_
_entity.id
_entity.type
_entity.pdbx_description
1 polymer ?
#
loop_
_entity_poly.entity_id
_entity_poly.type
_entity_poly.pdbx_seq_one_letter_code
_entity_poly.pdbx_strand_id
1 'polypeptide(L)'
;MELVEVVPPEDFDAEALEAQQRFVALEFPARFGSKVMKHLSSSFQPLPELGFAHLKRLKKHAESPKTLVALVCPLTSNAHDVAEPSNELKQLETMFDARLTTAEALKLAPRTRELFEKHTKHWPLIFHASVEEAAALPPIEDDEKRKMLKHLKEAVGVGGRTKDERKQTLSCAWGCVVVDPEGDEIVATSEVGEELKPKYKFKALYHPVMVAVDAVAERDRRREAEVEEKAAKKQKTAEGEDAATAERQESRETGSYLCTGYDVYLDREPCGMCAMALVHSRARRVVFDRANPEDGVLLSSFKLHTIKSLNHHYRVFQLAISQDEAKRTC
;
A
#
# COMPACT_ATOMS: atom_id res chain seq x y z
N MET A 1 11.77 -3.70 -24.69
CA MET A 1 11.61 -4.07 -23.27
C MET A 1 10.57 -3.13 -22.71
N GLU A 2 9.42 -3.65 -22.30
CA GLU A 2 8.33 -2.84 -21.76
C GLU A 2 8.21 -3.15 -20.27
N LEU A 3 8.59 -2.17 -19.44
CA LEU A 3 8.38 -2.22 -18.00
C LEU A 3 7.07 -1.49 -17.73
N VAL A 4 6.06 -2.22 -17.27
CA VAL A 4 4.74 -1.67 -16.95
C VAL A 4 4.55 -1.71 -15.45
N GLU A 5 4.40 -0.55 -14.81
CA GLU A 5 3.98 -0.49 -13.42
C GLU A 5 2.50 -0.84 -13.32
N VAL A 6 2.17 -1.83 -12.48
CA VAL A 6 0.79 -2.17 -12.18
C VAL A 6 0.29 -1.19 -11.14
N VAL A 7 -0.17 -0.05 -11.62
CA VAL A 7 -0.81 0.96 -10.79
C VAL A 7 -2.20 0.45 -10.36
N PRO A 8 -2.73 0.94 -9.22
CA PRO A 8 -4.15 0.81 -8.91
C PRO A 8 -4.97 1.14 -10.15
N PRO A 9 -6.10 0.45 -10.41
CA PRO A 9 -7.02 0.90 -11.43
C PRO A 9 -7.34 2.33 -11.06
N GLU A 10 -6.82 3.22 -11.88
CA GLU A 10 -6.71 4.60 -11.51
C GLU A 10 -8.13 5.16 -11.45
N ASP A 11 -8.54 5.62 -10.27
CA ASP A 11 -9.49 6.73 -10.11
C ASP A 11 -8.95 8.02 -10.80
N PHE A 12 -7.88 7.96 -11.62
CA PHE A 12 -7.35 9.06 -12.45
C PHE A 12 -8.12 9.18 -13.77
N ASP A 13 -9.39 8.82 -13.77
CA ASP A 13 -10.26 9.70 -14.52
C ASP A 13 -10.14 11.07 -13.85
N ALA A 14 -9.53 12.05 -14.53
CA ALA A 14 -9.42 13.41 -14.01
C ALA A 14 -10.80 13.93 -13.58
N GLU A 15 -11.86 13.46 -14.24
CA GLU A 15 -13.25 13.73 -13.89
C GLU A 15 -13.65 13.06 -12.55
N ALA A 16 -13.17 11.85 -12.25
CA ALA A 16 -13.42 11.17 -10.98
C ALA A 16 -12.64 11.78 -9.81
N LEU A 17 -11.39 12.23 -10.02
CA LEU A 17 -10.61 12.94 -9.00
C LEU A 17 -11.22 14.29 -8.65
N GLU A 18 -11.83 14.96 -9.62
CA GLU A 18 -12.51 16.24 -9.44
C GLU A 18 -14.02 16.10 -9.13
N ALA A 19 -14.53 14.87 -9.06
CA ALA A 19 -15.94 14.60 -8.81
C ALA A 19 -16.40 15.24 -7.49
N GLN A 20 -17.56 15.90 -7.54
CA GLN A 20 -18.19 16.51 -6.38
C GLN A 20 -19.21 15.56 -5.76
N GLN A 21 -19.26 15.54 -4.43
CA GLN A 21 -20.31 14.90 -3.65
C GLN A 21 -21.26 16.00 -3.15
N ARG A 22 -22.55 15.81 -3.36
CA ARG A 22 -23.60 16.67 -2.80
C ARG A 22 -23.90 16.26 -1.36
N PHE A 23 -24.06 17.25 -0.50
CA PHE A 23 -24.41 17.07 0.91
C PHE A 23 -25.65 17.89 1.25
N VAL A 24 -26.43 17.39 2.20
CA VAL A 24 -27.33 18.25 2.97
C VAL A 24 -26.47 19.17 3.82
N ALA A 25 -26.69 20.47 3.68
CA ALA A 25 -25.95 21.50 4.36
C ALA A 25 -26.87 22.34 5.26
N LEU A 26 -26.32 22.82 6.36
CA LEU A 26 -27.02 23.68 7.30
C LEU A 26 -26.36 25.06 7.31
N GLU A 27 -27.11 26.10 6.95
CA GLU A 27 -26.66 27.48 7.05
C GLU A 27 -27.22 28.13 8.30
N PHE A 28 -26.37 28.69 9.15
CA PHE A 28 -26.79 29.18 10.45
C PHE A 28 -25.90 30.34 10.96
N PRO A 29 -26.41 31.17 11.88
CA PRO A 29 -25.63 32.25 12.49
C PRO A 29 -24.39 31.73 13.25
N ALA A 30 -23.22 32.34 13.01
CA ALA A 30 -21.93 31.90 13.55
C ALA A 30 -21.89 31.77 15.09
N ARG A 31 -22.76 32.50 15.81
CA ARG A 31 -22.96 32.36 17.27
C ARG A 31 -23.30 30.94 17.73
N PHE A 32 -23.84 30.11 16.84
CA PHE A 32 -24.20 28.73 17.14
C PHE A 32 -23.13 27.70 16.76
N GLY A 33 -21.97 28.12 16.22
CA GLY A 33 -20.92 27.22 15.69
C GLY A 33 -20.58 26.03 16.58
N SER A 34 -20.21 26.28 17.84
CA SER A 34 -19.84 25.20 18.77
C SER A 34 -21.03 24.29 19.13
N LYS A 35 -22.24 24.85 19.23
CA LYS A 35 -23.44 24.06 19.55
C LYS A 35 -23.84 23.16 18.39
N VAL A 36 -23.79 23.67 17.17
CA VAL A 36 -24.05 22.90 15.94
C VAL A 36 -23.02 21.79 15.80
N MET A 37 -21.71 22.08 15.96
CA MET A 37 -20.69 21.02 15.88
C MET A 37 -20.90 19.93 16.92
N LYS A 38 -21.20 20.28 18.18
CA LYS A 38 -21.48 19.31 19.24
C LYS A 38 -22.68 18.43 18.89
N HIS A 39 -23.77 19.04 18.40
CA HIS A 39 -24.96 18.31 17.99
C HIS A 39 -24.72 17.42 16.77
N LEU A 40 -24.01 17.92 15.76
CA LEU A 40 -23.66 17.15 14.58
C LEU A 40 -22.74 15.97 14.89
N SER A 41 -21.87 16.07 15.90
CA SER A 41 -21.03 14.96 16.36
C SER A 41 -21.79 13.93 17.21
N SER A 42 -22.89 14.32 17.88
CA SER A 42 -23.70 13.39 18.68
C SER A 42 -24.81 12.71 17.88
N SER A 43 -25.38 13.42 16.91
CA SER A 43 -26.60 12.99 16.22
C SER A 43 -26.35 12.47 14.80
N PHE A 44 -25.18 12.74 14.21
CA PHE A 44 -24.82 12.34 12.85
C PHE A 44 -23.43 11.70 12.81
N GLN A 45 -23.20 10.80 11.86
CA GLN A 45 -21.90 10.16 11.70
C GLN A 45 -20.78 11.18 11.40
N PRO A 46 -19.58 11.00 11.96
CA PRO A 46 -18.41 11.78 11.61
C PRO A 46 -18.05 11.64 10.12
N LEU A 47 -17.59 12.73 9.51
CA LEU A 47 -17.13 12.71 8.10
C LEU A 47 -16.04 11.64 7.82
N PRO A 48 -15.07 11.38 8.71
CA PRO A 48 -14.09 10.32 8.48
C PRO A 48 -14.70 8.93 8.34
N GLU A 49 -15.73 8.61 9.13
CA GLU A 49 -16.44 7.31 9.07
C GLU A 49 -17.26 7.16 7.79
N LEU A 50 -17.72 8.29 7.24
CA LEU A 50 -18.39 8.36 5.94
C LEU A 50 -17.41 8.37 4.75
N GLY A 51 -16.10 8.29 5.00
CA GLY A 51 -15.06 8.31 3.95
C GLY A 51 -14.62 9.70 3.49
N PHE A 52 -15.01 10.76 4.19
CA PHE A 52 -14.73 12.16 3.85
C PHE A 52 -13.79 12.84 4.86
N ALA A 53 -12.75 12.14 5.30
CA ALA A 53 -11.79 12.65 6.30
C ALA A 53 -11.04 13.93 5.84
N HIS A 54 -10.93 14.15 4.54
CA HIS A 54 -10.30 15.32 3.92
C HIS A 54 -11.17 16.58 3.95
N LEU A 55 -12.45 16.50 4.32
CA LEU A 55 -13.36 17.64 4.36
C LEU A 55 -13.42 18.24 5.76
N LYS A 56 -13.29 19.58 5.88
CA LYS A 56 -13.68 20.27 7.12
C LYS A 56 -15.20 20.38 7.17
N ARG A 57 -15.81 20.08 8.31
CA ARG A 57 -17.28 20.06 8.44
C ARG A 57 -17.94 21.44 8.32
N LEU A 58 -17.20 22.51 8.55
CA LEU A 58 -17.69 23.90 8.56
C LEU A 58 -16.95 24.78 7.57
N LYS A 59 -17.69 25.70 6.95
CA LYS A 59 -17.18 26.81 6.14
C LYS A 59 -17.88 28.12 6.51
N LYS A 60 -17.23 29.27 6.29
CA LYS A 60 -17.91 30.58 6.32
C LYS A 60 -18.74 30.77 5.06
N HIS A 61 -19.93 31.32 5.19
CA HIS A 61 -20.75 31.69 4.02
C HIS A 61 -20.03 32.76 3.20
N ALA A 62 -20.07 32.65 1.86
CA ALA A 62 -19.30 33.52 0.97
C ALA A 62 -19.77 34.99 1.06
N GLU A 63 -21.08 35.20 1.11
CA GLU A 63 -21.70 36.54 1.07
C GLU A 63 -22.02 37.10 2.47
N SER A 64 -22.02 36.26 3.51
CA SER A 64 -22.44 36.65 4.86
C SER A 64 -21.39 36.23 5.89
N PRO A 65 -20.53 37.14 6.38
CA PRO A 65 -19.44 36.80 7.28
C PRO A 65 -19.91 36.34 8.68
N LYS A 66 -21.18 36.60 9.03
CA LYS A 66 -21.80 36.16 10.29
C LYS A 66 -22.56 34.84 10.16
N THR A 67 -22.49 34.18 9.01
CA THR A 67 -23.16 32.90 8.73
C THR A 67 -22.13 31.82 8.47
N LEU A 68 -22.37 30.61 8.99
CA LEU A 68 -21.59 29.42 8.74
C LEU A 68 -22.44 28.40 7.97
N VAL A 69 -21.76 27.54 7.21
CA VAL A 69 -22.34 26.42 6.47
C VAL A 69 -21.71 25.14 7.00
N ALA A 70 -22.53 24.17 7.44
CA ALA A 70 -22.07 22.87 7.92
C ALA A 70 -22.53 21.71 7.01
N LEU A 71 -21.65 20.74 6.77
CA LEU A 71 -22.04 19.48 6.13
C LEU A 71 -22.68 18.53 7.16
N VAL A 72 -23.90 18.07 6.85
CA VAL A 72 -24.68 17.18 7.71
C VAL A 72 -24.49 15.73 7.29
N CYS A 73 -24.96 15.37 6.09
CA CYS A 73 -24.89 14.02 5.52
C CYS A 73 -24.81 14.06 3.98
N PRO A 74 -24.23 13.03 3.33
CA PRO A 74 -24.15 12.94 1.87
C PRO A 74 -25.51 12.58 1.26
N LEU A 75 -25.80 13.16 0.09
CA LEU A 75 -26.96 12.81 -0.73
C LEU A 75 -26.62 11.67 -1.69
N THR A 76 -27.51 10.69 -1.84
CA THR A 76 -27.35 9.60 -2.81
C THR A 76 -27.83 10.04 -4.20
N SER A 77 -27.21 9.49 -5.25
CA SER A 77 -27.39 9.90 -6.66
C SER A 77 -28.84 9.84 -7.19
N ASN A 78 -29.72 9.09 -6.54
CA ASN A 78 -31.14 8.95 -6.90
C ASN A 78 -32.08 9.90 -6.12
N ALA A 79 -31.56 10.67 -5.16
CA ALA A 79 -32.34 11.65 -4.41
C ALA A 79 -32.38 12.97 -5.20
N HIS A 80 -33.12 12.98 -6.31
CA HIS A 80 -33.38 14.20 -7.09
C HIS A 80 -34.32 15.18 -6.38
N ASP A 81 -34.96 14.77 -5.30
CA ASP A 81 -35.74 15.63 -4.42
C ASP A 81 -35.24 15.45 -2.99
N VAL A 82 -35.33 16.51 -2.20
CA VAL A 82 -35.36 16.42 -0.75
C VAL A 82 -36.64 15.65 -0.40
N ALA A 83 -36.62 14.32 -0.57
CA ALA A 83 -37.62 13.43 -0.03
C ALA A 83 -37.71 13.77 1.46
N GLU A 84 -38.92 14.16 1.89
CA GLU A 84 -39.19 14.99 3.07
C GLU A 84 -38.08 15.02 4.11
N PRO A 85 -37.55 16.21 4.47
CA PRO A 85 -36.46 16.28 5.43
C PRO A 85 -36.90 15.55 6.69
N SER A 86 -36.11 14.56 7.11
CA SER A 86 -36.39 13.75 8.29
C SER A 86 -36.71 14.68 9.46
N ASN A 87 -37.53 14.24 10.41
CA ASN A 87 -37.90 15.07 11.56
C ASN A 87 -36.66 15.66 12.28
N GLU A 88 -35.52 14.96 12.22
CA GLU A 88 -34.24 15.42 12.74
C GLU A 88 -33.68 16.65 11.98
N LEU A 89 -33.76 16.68 10.65
CA LEU A 89 -33.32 17.83 9.85
C LEU A 89 -34.20 19.07 10.09
N LYS A 90 -35.52 18.90 10.20
CA LYS A 90 -36.47 19.99 10.53
C LYS A 90 -36.22 20.54 11.94
N GLN A 91 -35.80 19.69 12.89
CA GLN A 91 -35.42 20.13 14.24
C GLN A 91 -34.19 21.03 14.23
N LEU A 92 -33.23 20.82 13.31
CA LEU A 92 -32.04 21.66 13.21
C LEU A 92 -32.37 23.10 12.82
N GLU A 93 -33.32 23.30 11.90
CA GLU A 93 -33.77 24.65 11.47
C GLU A 93 -34.33 25.44 12.65
N THR A 94 -35.18 24.79 13.44
CA THR A 94 -35.82 25.41 14.61
C THR A 94 -34.82 25.65 15.74
N MET A 95 -33.91 24.70 15.99
CA MET A 95 -32.98 24.76 17.12
C MET A 95 -31.88 25.81 16.94
N PHE A 96 -31.45 26.04 15.69
CA PHE A 96 -30.28 26.87 15.39
C PHE A 96 -30.58 28.12 14.56
N ASP A 97 -31.86 28.45 14.34
CA ASP A 97 -32.27 29.57 13.48
C ASP A 97 -31.58 29.43 12.11
N ALA A 98 -31.71 28.22 11.56
CA ALA A 98 -30.89 27.72 10.46
C ALA A 98 -31.76 27.39 9.24
N ARG A 99 -31.12 27.38 8.07
CA ARG A 99 -31.73 27.05 6.79
C ARG A 99 -31.08 25.80 6.22
N LEU A 100 -31.89 24.80 5.87
CA LEU A 100 -31.41 23.64 5.11
C LEU A 100 -31.13 24.04 3.66
N THR A 101 -29.96 23.65 3.18
CA THR A 101 -29.46 23.91 1.82
C THR A 101 -28.72 22.67 1.31
N THR A 102 -28.19 22.75 0.10
CA THR A 102 -27.26 21.73 -0.42
C THR A 102 -25.89 22.36 -0.66
N ALA A 103 -24.84 21.65 -0.28
CA ALA A 103 -23.46 22.04 -0.59
C ALA A 103 -22.75 20.93 -1.37
N GLU A 104 -21.85 21.34 -2.24
CA GLU A 104 -20.97 20.45 -2.99
C GLU A 104 -19.55 20.53 -2.41
N ALA A 105 -18.94 19.36 -2.23
CA ALA A 105 -17.58 19.24 -1.78
C ALA A 105 -16.88 18.08 -2.48
N LEU A 106 -15.55 18.12 -2.53
CA LEU A 106 -14.74 17.14 -3.25
C LEU A 106 -15.00 15.73 -2.72
N LYS A 107 -15.35 14.79 -3.61
CA LYS A 107 -15.70 13.42 -3.23
C LYS A 107 -14.49 12.64 -2.71
N LEU A 108 -13.35 12.77 -3.38
CA LEU A 108 -12.11 12.08 -3.04
C LEU A 108 -11.11 13.04 -2.39
N ALA A 109 -10.23 12.51 -1.53
CA ALA A 109 -9.17 13.31 -0.95
C ALA A 109 -8.18 13.78 -2.04
N PRO A 110 -7.74 15.05 -2.02
CA PRO A 110 -6.81 15.54 -3.02
C PRO A 110 -5.46 14.84 -2.87
N ARG A 111 -4.94 14.27 -3.97
CA ARG A 111 -3.67 13.54 -3.98
C ARG A 111 -2.45 14.41 -4.23
N THR A 112 -2.64 15.55 -4.90
CA THR A 112 -1.59 16.52 -5.20
C THR A 112 -1.88 17.84 -4.49
N ARG A 113 -0.81 18.58 -4.21
CA ARG A 113 -0.93 19.93 -3.66
C ARG A 113 -1.69 20.88 -4.59
N GLU A 114 -1.50 20.76 -5.91
CA GLU A 114 -2.22 21.54 -6.91
C GLU A 114 -3.74 21.32 -6.83
N LEU A 115 -4.17 20.06 -6.74
CA LEU A 115 -5.59 19.70 -6.61
C LEU A 115 -6.15 20.21 -5.28
N PHE A 116 -5.39 20.10 -4.19
CA PHE A 116 -5.77 20.66 -2.89
C PHE A 116 -5.96 22.19 -2.97
N GLU A 117 -5.01 22.92 -3.55
CA GLU A 117 -5.08 24.38 -3.68
C GLU A 117 -6.22 24.84 -4.60
N LYS A 118 -6.55 24.06 -5.63
CA LYS A 118 -7.71 24.29 -6.52
C LYS A 118 -9.04 24.13 -5.76
N HIS A 119 -9.24 23.01 -5.07
CA HIS A 119 -10.54 22.69 -4.47
C HIS A 119 -10.75 23.28 -3.08
N THR A 120 -9.68 23.61 -2.33
CA THR A 120 -9.84 24.26 -1.02
C THR A 120 -10.47 25.65 -1.11
N LYS A 121 -10.49 26.26 -2.30
CA LYS A 121 -11.20 27.52 -2.60
C LYS A 121 -12.73 27.32 -2.54
N HIS A 122 -13.20 26.14 -2.95
CA HIS A 122 -14.62 25.80 -3.00
C HIS A 122 -15.12 25.28 -1.66
N TRP A 123 -14.42 24.33 -1.05
CA TRP A 123 -14.72 23.82 0.28
C TRP A 123 -13.43 23.62 1.07
N PRO A 124 -13.33 24.03 2.34
CA PRO A 124 -12.09 23.89 3.11
C PRO A 124 -11.71 22.42 3.31
N LEU A 125 -10.49 22.08 2.87
CA LEU A 125 -9.96 20.71 2.92
C LEU A 125 -8.88 20.55 4.00
N ILE A 126 -8.55 19.30 4.31
CA ILE A 126 -7.39 18.87 5.10
C ILE A 126 -6.45 18.11 4.16
N PHE A 127 -5.20 18.54 4.08
CA PHE A 127 -4.16 17.87 3.30
C PHE A 127 -3.17 17.20 4.24
N HIS A 128 -2.96 15.89 4.06
CA HIS A 128 -1.96 15.13 4.77
C HIS A 128 -0.76 14.90 3.84
N ALA A 129 0.44 15.34 4.25
CA ALA A 129 1.66 15.27 3.43
C ALA A 129 2.02 13.83 2.98
N SER A 130 1.66 12.81 3.77
CA SER A 130 1.86 11.40 3.43
C SER A 130 1.11 10.95 2.16
N VAL A 131 0.08 11.71 1.74
CA VAL A 131 -0.65 11.45 0.49
C VAL A 131 0.17 11.89 -0.73
N GLU A 132 0.94 12.97 -0.60
CA GLU A 132 1.82 13.49 -1.64
C GLU A 132 3.05 12.59 -1.83
N GLU A 133 3.65 12.12 -0.73
CA GLU A 133 4.78 11.18 -0.73
C GLU A 133 4.44 9.84 -1.40
N ALA A 134 3.21 9.33 -1.19
CA ALA A 134 2.73 8.11 -1.86
C ALA A 134 2.44 8.31 -3.35
N ALA A 135 2.08 9.54 -3.77
CA ALA A 135 1.82 9.89 -5.16
C ALA A 135 3.11 10.19 -5.96
N ALA A 136 4.23 10.46 -5.28
CA ALA A 136 5.47 10.96 -5.85
C ALA A 136 6.64 9.96 -5.79
N LEU A 137 6.39 8.65 -5.73
CA LEU A 137 7.50 7.68 -5.85
C LEU A 137 8.19 7.91 -7.21
N PRO A 138 9.53 8.08 -7.22
CA PRO A 138 10.23 8.49 -8.43
C PRO A 138 10.06 7.46 -9.54
N PRO A 139 10.07 7.92 -10.81
CA PRO A 139 10.08 7.03 -11.96
C PRO A 139 11.31 6.12 -11.88
N ILE A 140 11.16 4.91 -12.43
CA ILE A 140 12.27 3.95 -12.46
C ILE A 140 13.30 4.43 -13.49
N GLU A 141 14.50 4.72 -13.02
CA GLU A 141 15.64 5.14 -13.84
C GLU A 141 16.16 3.97 -14.70
N ASP A 142 16.82 4.27 -15.82
CA ASP A 142 17.25 3.24 -16.76
C ASP A 142 18.29 2.26 -16.18
N ASP A 143 19.09 2.68 -15.19
CA ASP A 143 19.99 1.77 -14.45
C ASP A 143 19.21 0.76 -13.61
N GLU A 144 18.17 1.23 -12.92
CA GLU A 144 17.31 0.39 -12.10
C GLU A 144 16.54 -0.60 -12.98
N LYS A 145 16.06 -0.18 -14.16
CA LYS A 145 15.45 -1.10 -15.14
C LYS A 145 16.40 -2.22 -15.56
N ARG A 146 17.69 -1.92 -15.77
CA ARG A 146 18.70 -2.94 -16.12
C ARG A 146 18.91 -3.94 -14.98
N LYS A 147 18.98 -3.47 -13.74
CA LYS A 147 19.08 -4.33 -12.55
C LYS A 147 17.84 -5.20 -12.40
N MET A 148 16.65 -4.63 -12.58
CA MET A 148 15.40 -5.39 -12.55
C MET A 148 15.38 -6.50 -13.59
N LEU A 149 15.84 -6.22 -14.83
CA LEU A 149 15.93 -7.24 -15.87
C LEU A 149 16.92 -8.36 -15.52
N LYS A 150 18.10 -8.00 -14.98
CA LYS A 150 19.13 -8.97 -14.55
C LYS A 150 18.54 -9.97 -13.53
N HIS A 151 17.89 -9.46 -12.49
CA HIS A 151 17.35 -10.31 -11.42
C HIS A 151 16.09 -11.07 -11.85
N LEU A 152 15.28 -10.49 -12.74
CA LEU A 152 14.14 -11.20 -13.32
C LEU A 152 14.59 -12.38 -14.20
N LYS A 153 15.69 -12.22 -14.96
CA LYS A 153 16.28 -13.33 -15.73
C LYS A 153 16.72 -14.46 -14.80
N GLU A 154 17.31 -14.15 -13.66
CA GLU A 154 17.65 -15.17 -12.66
C GLU A 154 16.40 -15.87 -12.13
N ALA A 155 15.34 -15.13 -11.80
CA ALA A 155 14.07 -15.73 -11.37
C ALA A 155 13.44 -16.65 -12.43
N VAL A 156 13.52 -16.27 -13.72
CA VAL A 156 13.09 -17.13 -14.83
C VAL A 156 13.98 -18.36 -14.97
N GLY A 157 15.30 -18.25 -14.77
CA GLY A 157 16.23 -19.37 -14.75
C GLY A 157 15.92 -20.37 -13.64
N VAL A 158 15.72 -19.88 -12.41
CA VAL A 158 15.26 -20.65 -11.25
C VAL A 158 13.93 -21.36 -11.55
N GLY A 159 12.99 -20.64 -12.18
CA GLY A 159 11.71 -21.19 -12.62
C GLY A 159 11.90 -22.32 -13.63
N GLY A 160 12.78 -22.13 -14.63
CA GLY A 160 13.11 -23.14 -15.64
C GLY A 160 13.66 -24.44 -15.04
N ARG A 161 14.54 -24.34 -14.04
CA ARG A 161 15.13 -25.49 -13.35
C ARG A 161 14.13 -26.26 -12.45
N THR A 162 13.14 -25.57 -11.90
CA THR A 162 12.17 -26.14 -10.95
C THR A 162 10.78 -26.42 -11.55
N LYS A 163 10.55 -26.00 -12.81
CA LYS A 163 9.26 -26.07 -13.50
C LYS A 163 8.70 -27.48 -13.57
N ASP A 164 9.51 -28.47 -13.95
CA ASP A 164 9.02 -29.84 -14.17
C ASP A 164 8.50 -30.49 -12.88
N GLU A 165 9.14 -30.18 -11.75
CA GLU A 165 8.70 -30.65 -10.44
C GLU A 165 7.43 -29.97 -9.93
N ARG A 166 7.21 -28.71 -10.34
CA ARG A 166 6.18 -27.80 -9.80
C ARG A 166 4.93 -27.69 -10.67
N LYS A 167 5.06 -27.79 -12.00
CA LYS A 167 3.95 -27.66 -12.97
C LYS A 167 2.84 -28.70 -12.75
N GLN A 168 3.17 -29.85 -12.18
CA GLN A 168 2.18 -30.90 -11.89
C GLN A 168 1.23 -30.52 -10.75
N THR A 169 1.64 -29.61 -9.86
CA THR A 169 0.93 -29.29 -8.62
C THR A 169 0.56 -27.81 -8.48
N LEU A 170 1.19 -26.91 -9.24
CA LEU A 170 1.10 -25.46 -9.08
C LEU A 170 0.80 -24.73 -10.40
N SER A 171 -0.26 -23.92 -10.40
CA SER A 171 -0.61 -22.92 -11.43
C SER A 171 0.12 -21.58 -11.25
N CYS A 172 0.64 -21.33 -10.04
CA CYS A 172 1.37 -20.12 -9.64
C CYS A 172 2.80 -20.05 -10.26
N ALA A 173 3.58 -19.03 -9.88
CA ALA A 173 5.01 -18.91 -10.14
C ALA A 173 5.79 -20.20 -9.87
N TRP A 174 6.86 -20.41 -10.63
CA TRP A 174 7.80 -21.52 -10.44
C TRP A 174 9.17 -21.06 -9.93
N GLY A 175 9.57 -19.81 -10.17
CA GLY A 175 10.81 -19.24 -9.67
C GLY A 175 10.60 -17.97 -8.87
N CYS A 176 11.34 -17.82 -7.77
CA CYS A 176 11.39 -16.61 -6.96
C CYS A 176 12.83 -16.29 -6.54
N VAL A 177 13.19 -15.02 -6.62
CA VAL A 177 14.47 -14.46 -6.17
C VAL A 177 14.17 -13.21 -5.32
N VAL A 178 14.77 -13.13 -4.14
CA VAL A 178 14.69 -11.97 -3.25
C VAL A 178 16.04 -11.26 -3.30
N VAL A 179 16.03 -9.96 -3.55
CA VAL A 179 17.23 -9.15 -3.79
C VAL A 179 17.26 -7.97 -2.84
N ASP A 180 18.45 -7.71 -2.31
CA ASP A 180 18.75 -6.46 -1.62
C ASP A 180 19.10 -5.38 -2.66
N PRO A 181 18.24 -4.37 -2.86
CA PRO A 181 18.46 -3.35 -3.87
C PRO A 181 19.60 -2.38 -3.51
N GLU A 182 20.01 -2.28 -2.23
CA GLU A 182 21.14 -1.44 -1.84
C GLU A 182 22.48 -2.06 -2.27
N GLY A 183 22.61 -3.38 -2.12
CA GLY A 183 23.80 -4.15 -2.51
C GLY A 183 23.79 -4.71 -3.94
N ASP A 184 22.64 -4.72 -4.63
CA ASP A 184 22.43 -5.48 -5.88
C ASP A 184 22.69 -7.00 -5.71
N GLU A 185 22.45 -7.53 -4.50
CA GLU A 185 22.76 -8.90 -4.12
C GLU A 185 21.52 -9.76 -3.94
N ILE A 186 21.61 -11.02 -4.39
CA ILE A 186 20.56 -12.01 -4.14
C ILE A 186 20.64 -12.45 -2.68
N VAL A 187 19.56 -12.20 -1.95
CA VAL A 187 19.41 -12.56 -0.54
C VAL A 187 19.01 -14.02 -0.39
N ALA A 188 18.07 -14.47 -1.22
CA ALA A 188 17.51 -15.81 -1.21
C ALA A 188 16.89 -16.16 -2.57
N THR A 189 16.77 -17.45 -2.85
CA THR A 189 16.05 -17.98 -4.02
C THR A 189 15.09 -19.08 -3.60
N SER A 190 14.17 -19.44 -4.48
CA SER A 190 13.24 -20.56 -4.26
C SER A 190 13.83 -21.94 -4.60
N GLU A 191 15.12 -22.02 -4.92
CA GLU A 191 15.81 -23.27 -5.14
C GLU A 191 16.08 -23.97 -3.81
N VAL A 192 15.80 -25.26 -3.77
CA VAL A 192 15.94 -26.09 -2.58
C VAL A 192 16.98 -27.14 -2.86
N GLY A 193 18.08 -27.14 -2.10
CA GLY A 193 19.08 -28.21 -2.15
C GLY A 193 18.49 -29.55 -1.69
N GLU A 194 19.10 -30.66 -2.12
CA GLU A 194 18.61 -32.02 -1.82
C GLU A 194 18.33 -32.26 -0.32
N GLU A 195 19.16 -31.71 0.56
CA GLU A 195 19.06 -31.85 2.01
C GLU A 195 17.77 -31.25 2.60
N LEU A 196 17.26 -30.18 1.98
CA LEU A 196 16.09 -29.45 2.46
C LEU A 196 14.78 -29.89 1.78
N LYS A 197 14.84 -30.74 0.75
CA LYS A 197 13.64 -31.28 0.07
C LYS A 197 12.61 -31.93 1.01
N PRO A 198 12.99 -32.67 2.07
CA PRO A 198 12.02 -33.24 3.01
C PRO A 198 11.19 -32.17 3.74
N LYS A 199 11.76 -30.99 4.02
CA LYS A 199 11.05 -29.86 4.68
C LYS A 199 9.92 -29.34 3.79
N TYR A 200 10.15 -29.27 2.48
CA TYR A 200 9.22 -28.73 1.49
C TYR A 200 8.39 -29.81 0.77
N LYS A 201 8.12 -30.93 1.45
CA LYS A 201 7.40 -32.09 0.87
C LYS A 201 5.98 -31.76 0.41
N PHE A 202 5.29 -30.82 1.08
CA PHE A 202 3.91 -30.45 0.74
C PHE A 202 3.86 -29.40 -0.37
N LYS A 203 3.99 -29.87 -1.61
CA LYS A 203 4.14 -29.02 -2.82
C LYS A 203 3.01 -28.00 -3.03
N ALA A 204 1.81 -28.23 -2.49
CA ALA A 204 0.67 -27.32 -2.63
C ALA A 204 0.75 -26.05 -1.76
N LEU A 205 1.56 -26.04 -0.69
CA LEU A 205 1.77 -24.83 0.14
C LEU A 205 3.12 -24.16 -0.12
N TYR A 206 4.13 -24.95 -0.46
CA TYR A 206 5.49 -24.44 -0.65
C TYR A 206 5.72 -23.90 -2.06
N HIS A 207 4.95 -22.85 -2.38
CA HIS A 207 5.17 -22.05 -3.57
C HIS A 207 6.55 -21.37 -3.52
N PRO A 208 7.12 -20.96 -4.66
CA PRO A 208 8.45 -20.36 -4.71
C PRO A 208 8.62 -19.15 -3.77
N VAL A 209 7.58 -18.32 -3.66
CA VAL A 209 7.57 -17.17 -2.74
C VAL A 209 7.70 -17.63 -1.29
N MET A 210 6.95 -18.66 -0.88
CA MET A 210 6.99 -19.18 0.49
C MET A 210 8.37 -19.75 0.83
N VAL A 211 8.96 -20.48 -0.11
CA VAL A 211 10.32 -21.03 0.03
C VAL A 211 11.35 -19.91 0.17
N ALA A 212 11.28 -18.89 -0.70
CA ALA A 212 12.23 -17.79 -0.66
C ALA A 212 12.10 -16.95 0.62
N VAL A 213 10.88 -16.66 1.09
CA VAL A 213 10.64 -15.95 2.36
C VAL A 213 11.18 -16.73 3.56
N ASP A 214 10.96 -18.05 3.60
CA ASP A 214 11.50 -18.91 4.66
C ASP A 214 13.04 -18.97 4.64
N ALA A 215 13.64 -18.95 3.44
CA ALA A 215 15.09 -18.86 3.29
C ALA A 215 15.66 -17.51 3.78
N VAL A 216 14.95 -16.39 3.53
CA VAL A 216 15.31 -15.09 4.13
C VAL A 216 15.23 -15.17 5.66
N ALA A 217 14.15 -15.73 6.19
CA ALA A 217 13.97 -15.86 7.64
C ALA A 217 15.08 -16.70 8.30
N GLU A 218 15.52 -17.77 7.65
CA GLU A 218 16.63 -18.59 8.15
C GLU A 218 17.97 -17.86 8.10
N ARG A 219 18.23 -17.11 7.01
CA ARG A 219 19.41 -16.24 6.91
C ARG A 219 19.44 -15.20 8.04
N ASP A 220 18.30 -14.56 8.32
CA ASP A 220 18.20 -13.53 9.36
C ASP A 220 18.44 -14.12 10.75
N ARG A 221 17.80 -15.26 11.08
CA ARG A 221 18.06 -16.01 12.33
C ARG A 221 19.54 -16.35 12.50
N ARG A 222 20.21 -16.81 11.44
CA ARG A 222 21.64 -17.14 11.48
C ARG A 222 22.49 -15.90 11.75
N ARG A 223 22.19 -14.77 11.13
CA ARG A 223 22.89 -13.51 11.36
C ARG A 223 22.72 -13.00 12.79
N GLU A 224 21.51 -13.07 13.32
CA GLU A 224 21.22 -12.69 14.71
C GLU A 224 22.02 -13.56 15.68
N ALA A 225 22.05 -14.88 15.47
CA ALA A 225 22.83 -15.81 16.29
C ALA A 225 24.34 -15.53 16.21
N GLU A 226 24.88 -15.22 15.02
CA GLU A 226 26.30 -14.86 14.84
C GLU A 226 26.65 -13.54 15.56
N VAL A 227 25.75 -12.56 15.57
CA VAL A 227 25.91 -11.29 16.30
C VAL A 227 25.88 -11.54 17.80
N GLU A 228 24.93 -12.34 18.29
CA GLU A 228 24.82 -12.70 19.70
C GLU A 228 26.07 -13.48 20.18
N GLU A 229 26.57 -14.43 19.39
CA GLU A 229 27.79 -15.16 19.71
C GLU A 229 29.03 -14.24 19.75
N LYS A 230 29.15 -13.29 18.81
CA LYS A 230 30.22 -12.30 18.82
C LYS A 230 30.14 -11.38 20.04
N ALA A 231 28.94 -10.91 20.40
CA ALA A 231 28.71 -10.11 21.60
C ALA A 231 29.10 -10.87 22.87
N ALA A 232 28.68 -12.14 22.99
CA ALA A 232 29.02 -12.99 24.12
C ALA A 232 30.54 -13.26 24.25
N LYS A 233 31.26 -13.39 23.13
CA LYS A 233 32.73 -13.52 23.11
C LYS A 233 33.44 -12.22 23.50
N LYS A 234 32.90 -11.06 23.10
CA LYS A 234 33.44 -9.73 23.45
C LYS A 234 33.25 -9.43 24.95
N GLN A 235 32.10 -9.79 25.53
CA GLN A 235 31.86 -9.68 26.97
C GLN A 235 32.78 -10.60 27.81
N LYS A 236 33.13 -11.78 27.31
CA LYS A 236 34.10 -12.68 27.98
C LYS A 236 35.56 -12.22 27.89
N THR A 237 35.89 -11.28 27.00
CA THR A 237 37.26 -10.75 26.81
C THR A 237 37.45 -9.36 27.40
N ALA A 238 36.37 -8.69 27.81
CA ALA A 238 36.38 -7.40 28.49
C ALA A 238 35.94 -7.55 29.96
N GLU A 239 36.84 -8.03 30.82
CA GLU A 239 36.74 -7.74 32.25
C GLU A 239 37.22 -6.29 32.48
N GLY A 240 36.29 -5.34 32.33
CA GLY A 240 36.52 -3.91 32.57
C GLY A 240 35.25 -3.08 32.39
N GLU A 241 34.90 -2.27 33.39
CA GLU A 241 33.56 -1.73 33.69
C GLU A 241 32.97 -0.68 32.71
N ASP A 242 33.58 -0.41 31.54
CA ASP A 242 33.17 0.68 30.65
C ASP A 242 32.55 0.25 29.29
N ALA A 243 32.18 -1.03 29.11
CA ALA A 243 31.66 -1.54 27.83
C ALA A 243 30.12 -1.43 27.66
N ALA A 244 29.36 -1.20 28.73
CA ALA A 244 27.90 -1.36 28.73
C ALA A 244 27.11 -0.27 27.97
N THR A 245 27.72 0.89 27.70
CA THR A 245 27.03 2.03 27.06
C THR A 245 27.30 2.17 25.56
N ALA A 246 28.36 1.53 25.02
CA ALA A 246 28.64 1.56 23.58
C ALA A 246 27.86 0.48 22.79
N GLU A 247 27.57 -0.67 23.42
CA GLU A 247 26.91 -1.80 22.75
C GLU A 247 25.41 -1.56 22.45
N ARG A 248 24.77 -0.63 23.15
CA ARG A 248 23.34 -0.34 22.97
C ARG A 248 23.03 0.58 21.78
N GLN A 249 24.06 1.15 21.16
CA GLN A 249 23.93 2.11 20.07
C GLN A 249 24.24 1.48 18.71
N GLU A 250 25.11 0.47 18.64
CA GLU A 250 25.42 -0.29 17.43
C GLU A 250 24.38 -1.39 17.12
N SER A 251 23.70 -1.94 18.13
CA SER A 251 22.59 -2.90 17.93
C SER A 251 21.31 -2.26 17.35
N ARG A 252 21.37 -0.97 17.01
CA ARG A 252 20.29 -0.19 16.39
C ARG A 252 20.54 0.12 14.91
N GLU A 253 21.63 -0.37 14.33
CA GLU A 253 21.74 -0.52 12.87
C GLU A 253 20.81 -1.66 12.42
N THR A 254 19.51 -1.34 12.50
CA THR A 254 18.40 -1.85 11.69
C THR A 254 18.40 -3.35 11.41
N GLY A 255 17.88 -4.12 12.38
CA GLY A 255 17.45 -5.50 12.17
C GLY A 255 16.50 -5.61 10.98
N SER A 256 16.97 -6.25 9.91
CA SER A 256 16.16 -6.55 8.73
C SER A 256 15.05 -7.51 9.12
N TYR A 257 13.79 -7.04 9.09
CA TYR A 257 12.64 -7.90 9.32
C TYR A 257 12.24 -8.58 8.00
N LEU A 258 12.57 -9.86 7.82
CA LEU A 258 12.18 -10.64 6.64
C LEU A 258 12.55 -9.91 5.33
N CYS A 259 11.57 -9.64 4.47
CA CYS A 259 11.78 -9.01 3.17
C CYS A 259 11.65 -7.48 3.21
N THR A 260 11.73 -6.86 4.39
CA THR A 260 11.65 -5.40 4.52
C THR A 260 12.78 -4.75 3.71
N GLY A 261 12.43 -3.88 2.76
CA GLY A 261 13.39 -3.20 1.90
C GLY A 261 13.84 -3.99 0.67
N TYR A 262 13.51 -5.28 0.57
CA TYR A 262 13.93 -6.14 -0.53
C TYR A 262 12.95 -6.15 -1.71
N ASP A 263 13.51 -6.33 -2.91
CA ASP A 263 12.77 -6.49 -4.16
C ASP A 263 12.63 -7.99 -4.48
N VAL A 264 11.43 -8.40 -4.89
CA VAL A 264 11.11 -9.81 -5.18
C VAL A 264 10.81 -9.99 -6.66
N TYR A 265 11.52 -10.93 -7.29
CA TYR A 265 11.45 -11.22 -8.73
C TYR A 265 10.83 -12.60 -8.97
N LEU A 266 9.88 -12.68 -9.90
CA LEU A 266 9.09 -13.88 -10.18
C LEU A 266 9.00 -14.17 -11.67
N ASP A 267 9.05 -15.44 -12.06
CA ASP A 267 8.89 -15.85 -13.47
C ASP A 267 7.44 -15.73 -13.97
N ARG A 268 6.49 -15.67 -13.06
CA ARG A 268 5.06 -15.52 -13.32
C ARG A 268 4.38 -14.79 -12.15
N GLU A 269 3.28 -14.11 -12.44
CA GLU A 269 2.44 -13.45 -11.46
C GLU A 269 2.02 -14.39 -10.31
N PRO A 270 2.17 -13.97 -9.04
CA PRO A 270 1.87 -14.80 -7.88
C PRO A 270 0.37 -14.89 -7.59
N CYS A 271 -0.02 -16.01 -6.97
CA CYS A 271 -1.37 -16.23 -6.49
C CYS A 271 -1.69 -15.45 -5.20
N GLY A 272 -2.96 -15.48 -4.77
CA GLY A 272 -3.45 -14.82 -3.54
C GLY A 272 -2.60 -15.10 -2.29
N MET A 273 -2.25 -16.36 -2.06
CA MET A 273 -1.41 -16.77 -0.92
C MET A 273 -0.03 -16.11 -0.99
N CYS A 274 0.63 -16.18 -2.15
CA CYS A 274 1.97 -15.64 -2.34
C CYS A 274 1.98 -14.11 -2.25
N ALA A 275 1.01 -13.44 -2.88
CA ALA A 275 0.87 -11.99 -2.82
C ALA A 275 0.65 -11.48 -1.39
N MET A 276 -0.18 -12.17 -0.60
CA MET A 276 -0.43 -11.82 0.80
C MET A 276 0.78 -12.14 1.70
N ALA A 277 1.52 -13.21 1.41
CA ALA A 277 2.77 -13.51 2.10
C ALA A 277 3.80 -12.37 1.92
N LEU A 278 3.84 -11.74 0.73
CA LEU A 278 4.71 -10.58 0.46
C LEU A 278 4.28 -9.33 1.21
N VAL A 279 2.98 -9.12 1.44
CA VAL A 279 2.45 -8.07 2.33
C VAL A 279 2.96 -8.31 3.76
N HIS A 280 2.82 -9.53 4.28
CA HIS A 280 3.27 -9.87 5.63
C HIS A 280 4.79 -9.83 5.80
N SER A 281 5.54 -10.12 4.73
CA SER A 281 7.01 -10.07 4.72
C SER A 281 7.55 -8.67 4.45
N ARG A 282 6.67 -7.68 4.23
CA ARG A 282 7.01 -6.28 3.96
C ARG A 282 7.93 -6.06 2.75
N ALA A 283 7.75 -6.86 1.69
CA ALA A 283 8.49 -6.67 0.45
C ALA A 283 8.40 -5.21 -0.03
N ARG A 284 9.50 -4.64 -0.54
CA ARG A 284 9.52 -3.27 -1.08
C ARG A 284 8.86 -3.21 -2.45
N ARG A 285 9.15 -4.19 -3.30
CA ARG A 285 8.71 -4.25 -4.69
C ARG A 285 8.55 -5.69 -5.15
N VAL A 286 7.62 -5.91 -6.07
CA VAL A 286 7.45 -7.19 -6.77
C VAL A 286 7.55 -6.96 -8.28
N VAL A 287 8.36 -7.76 -8.96
CA VAL A 287 8.55 -7.72 -10.41
C VAL A 287 8.30 -9.11 -10.98
N PHE A 288 7.47 -9.23 -12.01
CA PHE A 288 7.21 -10.52 -12.64
C PHE A 288 7.24 -10.46 -14.17
N ASP A 289 7.57 -11.60 -14.80
CA ASP A 289 7.69 -11.72 -16.26
C ASP A 289 6.31 -11.87 -16.93
N ARG A 290 5.57 -12.92 -16.57
CA ARG A 290 4.29 -13.26 -17.23
C ARG A 290 3.08 -13.11 -16.31
N ALA A 291 1.98 -12.59 -16.84
CA ALA A 291 0.68 -12.61 -16.16
C ALA A 291 0.20 -14.05 -15.91
N ASN A 292 -0.66 -14.21 -14.92
CA ASN A 292 -1.23 -15.48 -14.54
C ASN A 292 -2.76 -15.40 -14.51
N PRO A 293 -3.43 -15.72 -15.63
CA PRO A 293 -4.87 -15.56 -15.77
C PRO A 293 -5.70 -16.48 -14.85
N GLU A 294 -5.11 -17.56 -14.32
CA GLU A 294 -5.84 -18.57 -13.54
C GLU A 294 -6.01 -18.14 -12.08
N ASP A 295 -4.91 -17.80 -11.40
CA ASP A 295 -4.89 -17.50 -9.97
C ASP A 295 -4.11 -16.23 -9.60
N GLY A 296 -3.60 -15.49 -10.59
CA GLY A 296 -2.84 -14.25 -10.39
C GLY A 296 -3.66 -13.13 -9.77
N VAL A 297 -3.13 -12.49 -8.72
CA VAL A 297 -3.86 -11.43 -7.99
C VAL A 297 -3.20 -10.05 -8.04
N LEU A 298 -2.04 -9.89 -8.67
CA LEU A 298 -1.33 -8.61 -8.69
C LEU A 298 -1.68 -7.75 -9.91
N LEU A 299 -1.95 -8.38 -11.04
CA LEU A 299 -2.36 -7.76 -12.30
C LEU A 299 -3.73 -8.28 -12.74
N SER A 300 -3.91 -9.60 -12.70
CA SER A 300 -5.03 -10.31 -13.32
C SER A 300 -6.36 -10.06 -12.58
N SER A 301 -6.56 -10.63 -11.39
CA SER A 301 -7.90 -10.58 -10.75
C SER A 301 -8.13 -9.37 -9.85
N PHE A 302 -7.31 -9.17 -8.80
CA PHE A 302 -7.68 -8.29 -7.68
C PHE A 302 -6.76 -7.08 -7.44
N LYS A 303 -5.58 -7.04 -8.06
CA LYS A 303 -4.52 -6.05 -7.78
C LYS A 303 -4.32 -5.86 -6.27
N LEU A 304 -4.05 -6.97 -5.58
CA LEU A 304 -4.08 -7.05 -4.12
C LEU A 304 -3.24 -5.97 -3.43
N HIS A 305 -2.09 -5.61 -4.01
CA HIS A 305 -1.18 -4.58 -3.50
C HIS A 305 -1.81 -3.18 -3.41
N THR A 306 -2.96 -2.96 -4.05
CA THR A 306 -3.65 -1.66 -4.13
C THR A 306 -4.81 -1.54 -3.12
N ILE A 307 -5.07 -2.58 -2.33
CA ILE A 307 -6.17 -2.60 -1.34
C ILE A 307 -5.79 -1.74 -0.12
N LYS A 308 -6.43 -0.58 0.02
CA LYS A 308 -6.13 0.44 1.06
C LYS A 308 -6.23 -0.04 2.51
N SER A 309 -7.00 -1.10 2.78
CA SER A 309 -7.17 -1.65 4.13
C SER A 309 -6.04 -2.61 4.55
N LEU A 310 -5.07 -2.89 3.66
CA LEU A 310 -3.91 -3.68 3.99
C LEU A 310 -2.88 -2.84 4.75
N ASN A 311 -2.17 -3.48 5.69
CA ASN A 311 -1.21 -2.80 6.56
C ASN A 311 0.10 -2.43 5.87
N HIS A 312 0.42 -3.05 4.73
CA HIS A 312 1.65 -2.82 3.98
C HIS A 312 1.35 -2.77 2.49
N HIS A 313 2.06 -1.90 1.78
CA HIS A 313 1.92 -1.70 0.34
C HIS A 313 3.29 -1.80 -0.33
N TYR A 314 3.30 -2.34 -1.55
CA TYR A 314 4.49 -2.46 -2.37
C TYR A 314 4.20 -2.13 -3.83
N ARG A 315 5.22 -1.67 -4.54
CA ARG A 315 5.12 -1.42 -5.99
C ARG A 315 5.15 -2.74 -6.75
N VAL A 316 4.38 -2.82 -7.82
CA VAL A 316 4.31 -4.02 -8.66
C VAL A 316 4.64 -3.65 -10.09
N PHE A 317 5.50 -4.43 -10.73
CA PHE A 317 5.86 -4.24 -12.13
C PHE A 317 5.73 -5.55 -12.90
N GLN A 318 5.22 -5.43 -14.13
CA GLN A 318 5.35 -6.45 -15.14
C GLN A 318 6.50 -6.06 -16.08
N LEU A 319 7.43 -6.99 -16.30
CA LEU A 319 8.55 -6.82 -17.22
C LEU A 319 8.65 -8.05 -18.13
N ALA A 320 8.05 -7.96 -19.31
CA ALA A 320 8.03 -9.09 -20.24
C ALA A 320 9.42 -9.33 -20.86
N ILE A 321 10.00 -10.50 -20.61
CA ILE A 321 11.25 -10.95 -21.23
C ILE A 321 10.92 -11.62 -22.57
N SER A 322 11.54 -11.15 -23.66
CA SER A 322 11.36 -11.75 -24.99
C SER A 322 11.88 -13.19 -25.01
N GLN A 323 11.22 -14.08 -25.76
CA GLN A 323 11.61 -15.51 -25.78
C GLN A 323 13.02 -15.76 -26.35
N ASP A 324 13.56 -14.82 -27.16
CA ASP A 324 14.92 -14.90 -27.69
C ASP A 324 15.99 -14.55 -26.64
N GLU A 325 15.65 -13.75 -25.63
CA GLU A 325 16.55 -13.42 -24.53
C GLU A 325 16.56 -14.50 -23.45
N ALA A 326 15.44 -15.19 -23.22
CA ALA A 326 15.34 -16.26 -22.24
C ALA A 326 16.23 -17.47 -22.59
N LYS A 327 16.43 -17.75 -23.88
CA LYS A 327 17.25 -18.89 -24.36
C LYS A 327 18.76 -18.64 -24.33
N ARG A 328 19.22 -17.40 -24.20
CA ARG A 328 20.67 -17.07 -24.16
C ARG A 328 21.30 -17.28 -22.78
N THR A 329 20.51 -17.67 -21.79
CA THR A 329 20.90 -17.86 -20.38
C THR A 329 20.69 -19.29 -19.88
N CYS A 330 20.30 -20.22 -20.76
CA CYS A 330 20.31 -21.66 -20.51
C CYS A 330 21.61 -22.28 -21.01
#